data_AF-A0A382N6F5-F1
#
_entry.id   AF-A0A382N6F5-F1
#
_cell.length_a   1.000
_cell.length_b   1.000
_cell.length_c   1.000
_cell.angle_alpha   90.00
_cell.angle_beta   90.00
_cell.angle_gamma   90.00
#
_symmetry.space_group_name_H-M   'P 1'
#
loop_
_entity.id
_entity.type
_entity.pdbx_description
1 polymer ?
#
loop_
_entity_poly.entity_id
_entity_poly.type
_entity_poly.pdbx_seq_one_letter_code
_entity_poly.pdbx_strand_id
1 'polypeptide(L)'
;VYIVIGMLSILLELAVRRQLELLGINFYITGAVSMAIGIVFAFFGNVYFNFRIPPSRRNRAFFYFVSISLFSGLLQWGVFRTVIDPDWSYEQGRLIISGVLFIVAYFLHRRFSFRDFKRVGVAIYANGVEDLSSIHGQIGQYPDFIHVDIVDSSFTSSPEEVKAYRMETIKAFWRNREIHTHIMSKTPSRWLSEVLPYSDIVYIHWECDED
;
A
#
# COMPACT_ATOMS: atom_id res chain seq x y z
N VAL A 1 -12.09 2.04 0.62
CA VAL A 1 -12.08 0.61 1.05
C VAL A 1 -11.63 0.44 2.50
N TYR A 2 -10.53 1.06 2.95
CA TYR A 2 -10.09 1.00 4.36
C TYR A 2 -11.19 1.29 5.41
N ILE A 3 -11.94 2.39 5.26
CA ILE A 3 -13.05 2.77 6.16
C ILE A 3 -14.13 1.68 6.20
N VAL A 4 -14.49 1.13 5.03
CA VAL A 4 -15.51 0.08 4.92
C VAL A 4 -15.08 -1.17 5.68
N ILE A 5 -13.82 -1.59 5.54
CA ILE A 5 -13.28 -2.73 6.30
C ILE A 5 -13.30 -2.44 7.81
N GLY A 6 -12.98 -1.21 8.22
CA GLY A 6 -13.07 -0.78 9.61
C GLY A 6 -14.49 -0.87 10.17
N MET A 7 -15.48 -0.37 9.42
CA MET A 7 -16.89 -0.47 9.80
C MET A 7 -17.36 -1.93 9.89
N LEU A 8 -17.05 -2.76 8.89
CA LEU A 8 -17.40 -4.18 8.88
C LEU A 8 -16.73 -4.94 10.03
N SER A 9 -15.50 -4.57 10.40
CA SER A 9 -14.79 -5.14 11.56
C SER A 9 -15.53 -4.86 12.86
N ILE A 10 -16.02 -3.63 13.08
CA ILE A 10 -16.79 -3.28 14.28
C ILE A 10 -18.14 -4.00 14.29
N LEU A 11 -18.83 -4.07 13.14
CA LEU A 11 -20.10 -4.82 13.05
C LEU A 11 -19.90 -6.31 13.35
N LEU A 12 -18.81 -6.91 12.85
CA LEU A 12 -18.44 -8.29 13.15
C LEU A 12 -18.12 -8.48 14.63
N GLU A 13 -17.34 -7.58 15.23
CA GLU A 13 -17.04 -7.56 16.67
C GLU A 13 -18.35 -7.57 17.48
N LEU A 14 -19.26 -6.63 17.23
CA LEU A 14 -20.53 -6.52 17.94
C LEU A 14 -21.44 -7.74 17.72
N ALA A 15 -21.50 -8.28 16.50
CA ALA A 15 -22.28 -9.47 16.19
C ALA A 15 -21.76 -10.70 16.94
N VAL A 16 -20.44 -10.95 16.90
CA VAL A 16 -19.80 -12.06 17.62
C VAL A 16 -20.02 -11.91 19.12
N ARG A 17 -19.83 -10.69 19.64
CA ARG A 17 -20.02 -10.40 21.06
C ARG A 17 -21.42 -10.78 21.53
N ARG A 18 -22.46 -10.34 20.80
CA ARG A 18 -23.85 -10.66 21.11
C ARG A 18 -24.12 -12.16 21.10
N GLN A 19 -23.55 -12.91 20.15
CA GLN A 19 -23.71 -14.37 20.11
C GLN A 19 -23.05 -15.05 21.32
N LEU A 20 -21.86 -14.62 21.72
CA LEU A 20 -21.17 -15.17 22.89
C LEU A 20 -21.91 -14.84 24.20
N GLU A 21 -22.48 -13.64 24.31
CA GLU A 21 -23.34 -13.25 25.45
C GLU A 21 -24.61 -14.11 25.53
N LEU A 22 -25.25 -14.41 24.38
CA LEU A 22 -26.41 -15.32 24.32
C LEU A 22 -26.07 -16.75 24.75
N LEU A 23 -24.82 -17.18 24.57
CA LEU A 23 -24.33 -18.48 25.06
C LEU A 23 -23.97 -18.47 26.56
N GLY A 24 -24.14 -17.34 27.24
CA GLY A 24 -23.83 -17.19 28.67
C GLY A 24 -22.34 -17.11 28.98
N ILE A 25 -21.50 -16.82 27.99
CA ILE A 25 -20.05 -16.68 28.20
C ILE A 25 -19.77 -15.40 28.99
N ASN A 26 -18.79 -15.47 29.90
CA ASN A 26 -18.38 -14.36 30.74
C ASN A 26 -18.11 -13.08 29.92
N PHE A 27 -18.65 -11.96 30.37
CA PHE A 27 -18.55 -10.65 29.73
C PHE A 27 -17.13 -10.25 29.32
N TYR A 28 -16.13 -10.46 30.19
CA TYR A 28 -14.75 -10.09 29.90
C TYR A 28 -14.14 -10.94 28.79
N ILE A 29 -14.43 -12.25 28.80
CA ILE A 29 -13.97 -13.19 27.76
C ILE A 29 -14.64 -12.84 26.43
N THR A 30 -15.95 -12.60 26.46
CA THR A 30 -16.73 -12.21 25.28
C THR A 30 -16.19 -10.93 24.64
N GLY A 31 -15.89 -9.90 25.43
CA GLY A 31 -15.28 -8.66 24.93
C GLY A 31 -13.89 -8.88 24.32
N ALA A 32 -13.03 -9.67 24.97
CA ALA A 32 -11.69 -9.94 24.47
C ALA A 32 -11.70 -10.73 23.15
N VAL A 33 -12.52 -11.79 23.06
CA VAL A 33 -12.61 -12.65 21.87
C VAL A 33 -13.22 -11.91 20.69
N SER A 34 -14.31 -11.17 20.91
CA SER A 34 -14.96 -10.38 19.85
C SER A 34 -14.02 -9.31 19.28
N MET A 35 -13.31 -8.58 20.14
CA MET A 35 -12.32 -7.59 19.71
C MET A 35 -11.17 -8.24 18.93
N ALA A 36 -10.65 -9.38 19.40
CA ALA A 36 -9.59 -10.10 18.70
C ALA A 36 -10.02 -10.51 17.27
N ILE A 37 -11.25 -11.01 17.11
CA ILE A 37 -11.82 -11.37 15.80
C ILE A 37 -11.94 -10.13 14.90
N GLY A 38 -12.44 -9.02 15.45
CA GLY A 38 -12.53 -7.74 14.73
C GLY A 38 -11.16 -7.28 14.21
N ILE A 39 -10.13 -7.31 15.07
CA ILE A 39 -8.75 -6.93 14.71
C ILE A 39 -8.20 -7.84 13.61
N VAL A 40 -8.36 -9.16 13.74
CA VAL A 40 -7.87 -10.13 12.75
C VAL A 40 -8.55 -9.90 11.40
N PHE A 41 -9.88 -9.74 11.39
CA PHE A 41 -10.64 -9.44 10.18
C PHE A 41 -10.17 -8.15 9.52
N ALA A 42 -10.03 -7.06 10.29
CA ALA A 42 -9.57 -5.78 9.80
C ALA A 42 -8.15 -5.86 9.21
N PHE A 43 -7.24 -6.59 9.86
CA PHE A 43 -5.88 -6.76 9.38
C PHE A 43 -5.86 -7.46 8.02
N PHE A 44 -6.47 -8.65 7.93
CA PHE A 44 -6.46 -9.41 6.68
C PHE A 44 -7.18 -8.67 5.57
N GLY A 45 -8.35 -8.08 5.83
CA GLY A 45 -9.04 -7.25 4.84
C GLY A 45 -8.15 -6.14 4.29
N ASN A 46 -7.41 -5.43 5.16
CA ASN A 46 -6.52 -4.37 4.72
C ASN A 46 -5.26 -4.86 3.99
N VAL A 47 -4.71 -6.01 4.39
CA VAL A 47 -3.58 -6.65 3.70
C VAL A 47 -3.97 -7.07 2.29
N TYR A 48 -5.15 -7.65 2.09
CA TYR A 48 -5.57 -8.15 0.79
C TYR A 48 -6.05 -7.04 -0.15
N PHE A 49 -6.87 -6.11 0.35
CA PHE A 49 -7.56 -5.15 -0.52
C PHE A 49 -6.89 -3.76 -0.61
N ASN A 50 -6.19 -3.29 0.43
CA ASN A 50 -5.63 -1.93 0.44
C ASN A 50 -4.10 -1.89 0.24
N PHE A 51 -3.35 -2.69 0.99
CA PHE A 51 -1.90 -2.51 1.12
C PHE A 51 -1.03 -3.67 0.61
N ARG A 52 -1.62 -4.79 0.17
CA ARG A 52 -0.91 -5.90 -0.51
C ARG A 52 0.46 -6.25 0.11
N ILE A 53 0.48 -6.51 1.41
CA ILE A 53 1.73 -6.76 2.16
C ILE A 53 2.35 -8.11 1.74
N PRO A 54 3.67 -8.18 1.43
CA PRO A 54 4.36 -9.43 1.14
C PRO A 54 4.22 -10.45 2.29
N PRO A 55 4.03 -11.75 2.01
CA PRO A 55 3.95 -12.79 3.05
C PRO A 55 5.08 -12.74 4.08
N SER A 56 6.33 -12.54 3.62
CA SER A 56 7.52 -12.45 4.49
C SER A 56 7.49 -11.31 5.52
N ARG A 57 6.71 -10.25 5.27
CA ARG A 57 6.60 -9.08 6.17
C ARG A 57 5.27 -9.04 6.94
N ARG A 58 4.35 -9.98 6.70
CA ARG A 58 3.01 -9.97 7.32
C ARG A 58 3.05 -10.09 8.85
N ASN A 59 3.93 -10.91 9.41
CA ASN A 59 4.01 -11.07 10.87
C ASN A 59 4.38 -9.77 11.57
N ARG A 60 5.36 -9.02 11.02
CA ARG A 60 5.73 -7.70 11.54
C ARG A 60 4.60 -6.69 11.40
N ALA A 61 3.93 -6.67 10.24
CA ALA A 61 2.78 -5.81 10.01
C ALA A 61 1.62 -6.13 10.97
N PHE A 62 1.37 -7.41 11.22
CA PHE A 62 0.34 -7.88 12.15
C PHE A 62 0.65 -7.46 13.58
N PHE A 63 1.90 -7.63 14.03
CA PHE A 63 2.33 -7.16 15.35
C PHE A 63 2.02 -5.67 15.54
N TYR A 64 2.47 -4.80 14.63
CA TYR A 64 2.16 -3.37 14.72
C TYR A 64 0.66 -3.09 14.64
N PHE A 65 -0.08 -3.84 13.81
CA PHE A 65 -1.52 -3.68 13.68
C PHE A 65 -2.25 -3.99 14.99
N VAL A 66 -1.90 -5.10 15.65
CA VAL A 66 -2.45 -5.47 16.96
C VAL A 66 -2.07 -4.42 18.01
N SER A 67 -0.80 -4.01 18.09
CA SER A 67 -0.35 -3.01 19.08
C SER A 67 -1.10 -1.69 18.93
N ILE A 68 -1.25 -1.18 17.70
CA ILE A 68 -1.97 0.07 17.44
C ILE A 68 -3.47 -0.09 17.73
N SER A 69 -4.06 -1.25 17.41
CA SER A 69 -5.48 -1.53 17.69
C SER A 69 -5.76 -1.58 19.19
N LEU A 70 -4.91 -2.24 19.97
CA LEU A 70 -5.03 -2.28 21.43
C LEU A 70 -4.81 -0.91 22.05
N PHE A 71 -3.80 -0.15 21.58
CA PHE A 71 -3.58 1.22 22.01
C PHE A 71 -4.78 2.12 21.71
N SER A 72 -5.35 2.00 20.51
CA SER A 72 -6.59 2.70 20.15
C SER A 72 -7.74 2.30 21.07
N GLY A 73 -7.90 1.00 21.36
CA GLY A 73 -8.92 0.52 22.32
C GLY A 73 -8.76 1.13 23.72
N LEU A 74 -7.53 1.25 24.22
CA LEU A 74 -7.24 1.91 25.50
C LEU A 74 -7.59 3.40 25.48
N LEU A 75 -7.22 4.11 24.41
CA LEU A 75 -7.60 5.52 24.22
C LEU A 75 -9.12 5.68 24.19
N GLN A 76 -9.81 4.81 23.44
CA GLN A 76 -11.26 4.83 23.34
C GLN A 76 -11.93 4.60 24.69
N TRP A 77 -11.42 3.67 25.49
CA TRP A 77 -11.93 3.43 26.85
C TRP A 77 -11.72 4.63 27.77
N GLY A 78 -10.58 5.31 27.66
CA GLY A 78 -10.32 6.56 28.38
C GLY A 78 -11.31 7.67 27.99
N VAL A 79 -11.57 7.84 26.69
CA VAL A 79 -12.55 8.81 26.16
C VAL A 79 -13.98 8.45 26.56
N PHE A 80 -14.34 7.17 26.53
CA PHE A 80 -15.66 6.69 26.94
C PHE A 80 -15.99 7.14 28.37
N ARG A 81 -15.03 7.06 29.29
CA ARG A 81 -15.22 7.46 30.70
C ARG A 81 -15.42 8.95 30.91
N THR A 82 -15.02 9.80 29.97
CA THR A 82 -15.03 11.26 30.14
C THR A 82 -16.08 11.98 29.30
N VAL A 83 -16.52 11.38 28.19
CA VAL A 83 -17.34 12.07 27.18
C VAL A 83 -18.73 11.45 27.02
N ILE A 84 -18.93 10.17 27.36
CA ILE A 84 -20.19 9.49 27.06
C ILE A 84 -21.19 9.62 28.22
N ASP A 85 -22.39 10.04 27.82
CA ASP A 85 -23.59 10.05 28.64
C ASP A 85 -23.88 8.62 29.17
N PRO A 86 -24.13 8.45 30.48
CA PRO A 86 -24.51 7.15 31.07
C PRO A 86 -25.67 6.44 30.37
N ASP A 87 -26.54 7.19 29.67
CA ASP A 87 -27.72 6.64 29.00
C ASP A 87 -27.41 5.93 27.67
N TRP A 88 -26.17 6.02 27.17
CA TRP A 88 -25.80 5.39 25.91
C TRP A 88 -25.52 3.90 26.05
N SER A 89 -26.01 3.12 25.09
CA SER A 89 -25.64 1.71 25.00
C SER A 89 -24.15 1.56 24.68
N TYR A 90 -23.56 0.45 25.11
CA TYR A 90 -22.17 0.15 24.80
C TYR A 90 -21.91 0.18 23.29
N GLU A 91 -22.82 -0.36 22.49
CA GLU A 91 -22.71 -0.43 21.03
C GLU A 91 -22.74 0.96 20.40
N GLN A 92 -23.62 1.85 20.87
CA GLN A 92 -23.69 3.24 20.42
C GLN A 92 -22.38 3.98 20.71
N GLY A 93 -21.88 3.85 21.96
CA GLY A 93 -20.61 4.46 22.35
C GLY A 93 -19.42 3.91 21.54
N ARG A 94 -19.39 2.59 21.31
CA ARG A 94 -18.34 1.93 20.51
C ARG A 94 -18.31 2.45 19.07
N LEU A 95 -19.47 2.59 18.42
CA LEU A 95 -19.55 3.10 17.04
C LEU A 95 -19.10 4.56 16.93
N ILE A 96 -19.59 5.42 17.83
CA ILE A 96 -19.32 6.87 17.77
C ILE A 96 -17.84 7.16 18.07
N ILE A 97 -17.30 6.62 19.15
CA ILE A 97 -15.88 6.86 19.50
C ILE A 97 -14.96 6.24 18.46
N SER A 98 -15.26 5.02 17.99
CA SER A 98 -14.46 4.41 16.91
C SER A 98 -14.46 5.26 15.66
N GLY A 99 -15.60 5.88 15.30
CA GLY A 99 -15.70 6.79 14.16
C GLY A 99 -14.82 8.03 14.31
N VAL A 100 -14.83 8.67 15.49
CA VAL A 100 -14.02 9.86 15.78
C VAL A 100 -12.53 9.54 15.79
N LEU A 101 -12.13 8.46 16.45
CA LEU A 101 -10.72 8.06 16.58
C LEU A 101 -10.19 7.29 15.36
N PHE A 102 -11.05 7.00 14.38
CA PHE A 102 -10.71 6.22 13.20
C PHE A 102 -9.55 6.83 12.40
N ILE A 103 -9.58 8.15 12.19
CA ILE A 103 -8.61 8.87 11.37
C ILE A 103 -7.21 8.80 12.01
N VAL A 104 -7.15 8.97 13.34
CA VAL A 104 -5.88 8.87 14.08
C VAL A 104 -5.30 7.46 13.96
N ALA A 105 -6.13 6.43 14.18
CA ALA A 105 -5.72 5.04 14.02
C ALA A 105 -5.26 4.74 12.59
N TYR A 106 -5.95 5.27 11.58
CA TYR A 106 -5.58 5.11 10.17
C TYR A 106 -4.17 5.63 9.88
N PHE A 107 -3.83 6.84 10.34
CA PHE A 107 -2.50 7.40 10.11
C PHE A 107 -1.40 6.58 10.79
N LEU A 108 -1.65 6.09 12.01
CA LEU A 108 -0.73 5.20 12.72
C LEU A 108 -0.53 3.89 11.93
N HIS A 109 -1.61 3.25 11.50
CA HIS A 109 -1.53 2.03 10.70
C HIS A 109 -0.82 2.24 9.37
N ARG A 110 -1.10 3.35 8.68
CA ARG A 110 -0.44 3.68 7.42
C ARG A 110 1.07 3.85 7.60
N ARG A 111 1.49 4.49 8.70
CA ARG A 111 2.91 4.76 9.00
C ARG A 111 3.66 3.53 9.50
N PHE A 112 3.03 2.66 10.29
CA PHE A 112 3.71 1.56 10.97
C PHE A 112 3.29 0.18 10.45
N SER A 113 2.01 -0.18 10.54
CA SER A 113 1.52 -1.50 10.11
C SER A 113 1.70 -1.75 8.61
N PHE A 114 1.46 -0.73 7.80
CA PHE A 114 1.43 -0.82 6.34
C PHE A 114 2.58 -0.07 5.66
N ARG A 115 3.68 0.15 6.39
CA ARG A 115 4.89 0.83 5.88
C ARG A 115 5.45 0.17 4.63
N ASP A 116 5.40 -1.16 4.61
CA ASP A 116 6.06 -2.02 3.63
C ASP A 116 5.12 -2.58 2.54
N PHE A 117 4.10 -1.81 2.18
CA PHE A 117 3.20 -2.20 1.09
C PHE A 117 3.97 -2.37 -0.22
N LYS A 118 3.71 -3.44 -0.99
CA LYS A 118 4.35 -3.62 -2.29
C LYS A 118 3.83 -2.55 -3.26
N ARG A 119 4.74 -1.91 -3.97
CA ARG A 119 4.44 -1.24 -5.24
C ARG A 119 4.72 -2.22 -6.39
N VAL A 120 3.86 -2.25 -7.39
CA VAL A 120 4.01 -3.05 -8.60
C VAL A 120 4.49 -2.13 -9.72
N GLY A 121 5.70 -2.36 -10.21
CA GLY A 121 6.22 -1.71 -11.42
C GLY A 121 6.03 -2.62 -12.63
N VAL A 122 5.95 -2.02 -13.81
CA VAL A 122 6.13 -2.75 -15.08
C VAL A 122 7.40 -2.27 -15.74
N ALA A 123 8.26 -3.21 -16.13
CA ALA A 123 9.50 -2.95 -16.85
C ALA A 123 9.21 -2.91 -18.36
N ILE A 124 9.72 -1.89 -19.02
CA ILE A 124 9.59 -1.63 -20.46
C ILE A 124 10.97 -1.31 -20.99
N TYR A 125 11.45 -2.04 -21.98
CA TYR A 125 12.67 -1.66 -22.69
C TYR A 125 12.37 -0.54 -23.68
N ALA A 126 13.19 0.52 -23.67
CA ALA A 126 13.10 1.59 -24.67
C ALA A 126 13.74 1.15 -26.00
N ASN A 127 13.26 0.04 -26.56
CA ASN A 127 13.74 -0.55 -27.80
C ASN A 127 12.64 -0.52 -28.88
N GLY A 128 12.93 -1.10 -30.04
CA GLY A 128 11.96 -1.22 -31.13
C GLY A 128 11.01 -2.41 -31.04
N VAL A 129 11.23 -3.34 -30.11
CA VAL A 129 10.58 -4.66 -30.11
C VAL A 129 9.27 -4.64 -29.33
N GLU A 130 9.20 -3.87 -28.24
CA GLU A 130 7.99 -3.85 -27.41
C GLU A 130 6.80 -3.16 -28.10
N ASP A 131 5.60 -3.69 -27.89
CA ASP A 131 4.35 -3.04 -28.30
C ASP A 131 3.73 -2.32 -27.10
N LEU A 132 4.02 -1.02 -26.97
CA LEU A 132 3.51 -0.19 -25.88
C LEU A 132 1.98 -0.13 -25.85
N SER A 133 1.32 -0.17 -27.02
CA SER A 133 -0.14 -0.10 -27.10
C SER A 133 -0.76 -1.40 -26.60
N SER A 134 -0.19 -2.56 -26.96
CA SER A 134 -0.64 -3.85 -26.46
C SER A 134 -0.38 -4.00 -24.96
N ILE A 135 0.81 -3.62 -24.48
CA ILE A 135 1.14 -3.62 -23.05
C ILE A 135 0.14 -2.76 -22.29
N HIS A 136 -0.05 -1.51 -22.71
CA HIS A 136 -1.03 -0.60 -22.11
C HIS A 136 -2.46 -1.14 -22.18
N GLY A 137 -2.86 -1.75 -23.29
CA GLY A 137 -4.17 -2.39 -23.43
C GLY A 137 -4.41 -3.51 -22.42
N GLN A 138 -3.37 -4.26 -22.06
CA GLN A 138 -3.47 -5.38 -21.11
C GLN A 138 -3.45 -4.92 -19.64
N ILE A 139 -2.59 -3.96 -19.29
CA ILE A 139 -2.38 -3.56 -17.88
C ILE A 139 -3.06 -2.23 -17.50
N GLY A 140 -3.42 -1.42 -18.48
CA GLY A 140 -3.98 -0.08 -18.30
C GLY A 140 -3.16 0.77 -17.33
N GLN A 141 -3.87 1.44 -16.42
CA GLN A 141 -3.27 2.27 -15.37
C GLN A 141 -2.93 1.48 -14.09
N TYR A 142 -2.95 0.15 -14.10
CA TYR A 142 -2.77 -0.65 -12.88
C TYR A 142 -1.42 -0.48 -12.15
N PRO A 143 -0.26 -0.35 -12.82
CA PRO A 143 1.04 -0.25 -12.16
C PRO A 143 1.14 0.98 -11.24
N ASP A 144 1.91 0.84 -10.17
CA ASP A 144 2.25 1.96 -9.27
C ASP A 144 3.29 2.89 -9.92
N PHE A 145 4.19 2.35 -10.73
CA PHE A 145 5.20 3.07 -11.50
C PHE A 145 5.57 2.31 -12.77
N ILE A 146 6.20 2.99 -13.72
CA ILE A 146 6.77 2.38 -14.92
C ILE A 146 8.29 2.41 -14.81
N HIS A 147 8.93 1.26 -14.98
CA HIS A 147 10.38 1.16 -15.05
C HIS A 147 10.79 1.09 -16.53
N VAL A 148 11.69 1.98 -16.95
CA VAL A 148 12.14 2.02 -18.35
C VAL A 148 13.64 1.74 -18.39
N ASP A 149 14.04 0.71 -19.11
CA ASP A 149 15.44 0.36 -19.29
C ASP A 149 16.00 0.98 -20.57
N ILE A 150 17.05 1.78 -20.44
CA ILE A 150 17.91 2.25 -21.53
C ILE A 150 19.17 1.40 -21.51
N VAL A 151 19.28 0.42 -22.41
CA VAL A 151 20.43 -0.49 -22.47
C VAL A 151 21.16 -0.27 -23.78
N ASP A 152 22.45 0.06 -23.69
CA ASP A 152 23.23 0.33 -24.89
C ASP A 152 24.45 -0.57 -25.05
N SER A 153 25.14 -0.38 -26.19
CA SER A 153 26.28 -1.19 -26.60
C SER A 153 27.48 -1.14 -25.67
N SER A 154 27.60 -0.13 -24.82
CA SER A 154 28.70 -0.05 -23.85
C SER A 154 28.49 -0.98 -22.66
N PHE A 155 27.27 -1.45 -22.44
CA PHE A 155 26.89 -2.28 -21.29
C PHE A 155 26.67 -3.75 -21.65
N THR A 156 26.29 -4.06 -22.89
CA THR A 156 26.07 -5.43 -23.37
C THR A 156 26.62 -5.65 -24.77
N SER A 157 27.05 -6.89 -25.07
CA SER A 157 27.62 -7.28 -26.36
C SER A 157 26.59 -7.48 -27.47
N SER A 158 25.29 -7.54 -27.12
CA SER A 158 24.18 -7.69 -28.07
C SER A 158 23.05 -6.69 -27.76
N PRO A 159 23.29 -5.38 -27.89
CA PRO A 159 22.28 -4.38 -27.60
C PRO A 159 21.22 -4.36 -28.70
N GLU A 160 19.95 -4.19 -28.31
CA GLU A 160 18.97 -3.64 -29.25
C GLU A 160 19.21 -2.14 -29.41
N GLU A 161 18.79 -1.59 -30.54
CA GLU A 161 18.87 -0.14 -30.76
C GLU A 161 18.01 0.61 -29.74
N VAL A 162 18.63 1.52 -29.00
CA VAL A 162 17.95 2.40 -28.05
C VAL A 162 17.06 3.38 -28.83
N LYS A 163 15.78 3.41 -28.48
CA LYS A 163 14.76 4.29 -29.05
C LYS A 163 14.19 5.19 -27.95
N ALA A 164 15.03 6.06 -27.39
CA ALA A 164 14.69 6.92 -26.26
C ALA A 164 13.49 7.85 -26.54
N TYR A 165 13.25 8.24 -27.80
CA TYR A 165 12.04 8.98 -28.18
C TYR A 165 10.71 8.30 -27.76
N ARG A 166 10.70 6.97 -27.58
CA ARG A 166 9.51 6.23 -27.14
C ARG A 166 9.09 6.56 -25.71
N MET A 167 9.97 7.16 -24.92
CA MET A 167 9.66 7.64 -23.58
C MET A 167 8.53 8.67 -23.57
N GLU A 168 8.41 9.48 -24.62
CA GLU A 168 7.28 10.39 -24.81
C GLU A 168 5.96 9.60 -24.84
N THR A 169 5.90 8.54 -25.65
CA THR A 169 4.74 7.65 -25.76
C THR A 169 4.44 6.95 -24.42
N ILE A 170 5.47 6.49 -23.69
CA ILE A 170 5.30 5.91 -22.36
C ILE A 170 4.68 6.94 -21.40
N LYS A 171 5.18 8.19 -21.38
CA LYS A 171 4.60 9.26 -20.55
C LYS A 171 3.18 9.61 -20.97
N ALA A 172 2.86 9.55 -22.26
CA ALA A 172 1.50 9.76 -22.76
C ALA A 172 0.55 8.66 -22.27
N PHE A 173 0.95 7.39 -22.36
CA PHE A 173 0.15 6.25 -21.91
C PHE A 173 -0.04 6.20 -20.38
N TRP A 174 1.00 6.52 -19.60
CA TRP A 174 0.97 6.50 -18.13
C TRP A 174 1.16 7.88 -17.49
N ARG A 175 0.40 8.87 -17.96
CA ARG A 175 0.51 10.28 -17.55
C ARG A 175 0.52 10.54 -16.04
N ASN A 176 -0.18 9.72 -15.26
CA ASN A 176 -0.33 9.87 -13.81
C ASN A 176 0.54 8.90 -13.00
N ARG A 177 1.51 8.23 -13.63
CA ARG A 177 2.43 7.30 -12.97
C ARG A 177 3.84 7.88 -12.97
N GLU A 178 4.58 7.55 -11.91
CA GLU A 178 6.00 7.81 -11.87
C GLU A 178 6.70 6.96 -12.94
N ILE A 179 7.60 7.59 -13.70
CA ILE A 179 8.48 6.93 -14.65
C ILE A 179 9.88 6.89 -14.04
N HIS A 180 10.37 5.68 -13.85
CA HIS A 180 11.66 5.36 -13.27
C HIS A 180 12.56 4.84 -14.38
N THR A 181 13.52 5.62 -14.83
CA THR A 181 14.40 5.22 -15.93
C THR A 181 15.72 4.72 -15.40
N HIS A 182 16.17 3.58 -15.91
CA HIS A 182 17.46 3.01 -15.57
C HIS A 182 18.35 3.01 -16.81
N ILE A 183 19.46 3.75 -16.72
CA ILE A 183 20.41 3.89 -17.81
C ILE A 183 21.55 2.89 -17.57
N MET A 184 21.51 1.78 -18.30
CA MET A 184 22.55 0.76 -18.36
C MET A 184 23.54 1.13 -19.47
N SER A 185 24.43 2.06 -19.13
CA SER A 185 25.48 2.60 -20.00
C SER A 185 26.75 2.87 -19.20
N LYS A 186 27.91 2.72 -19.84
CA LYS A 186 29.17 3.27 -19.32
C LYS A 186 29.21 4.79 -19.43
N THR A 187 28.49 5.39 -20.38
CA THR A 187 28.44 6.85 -20.59
C THR A 187 26.99 7.36 -20.52
N PRO A 188 26.32 7.34 -19.34
CA PRO A 188 24.92 7.69 -19.21
C PRO A 188 24.57 9.13 -19.61
N SER A 189 25.50 10.08 -19.50
CA SER A 189 25.31 11.51 -19.84
C SER A 189 24.72 11.71 -21.23
N ARG A 190 25.10 10.86 -22.20
CA ARG A 190 24.62 10.94 -23.59
C ARG A 190 23.11 10.79 -23.72
N TRP A 191 22.48 10.05 -22.80
CA TRP A 191 21.04 9.78 -22.82
C TRP A 191 20.24 10.74 -21.94
N LEU A 192 20.88 11.48 -21.04
CA LEU A 192 20.17 12.31 -20.04
C LEU A 192 19.25 13.34 -20.70
N SER A 193 19.68 13.96 -21.80
CA SER A 193 18.87 14.97 -22.50
C SER A 193 17.57 14.41 -23.08
N GLU A 194 17.57 13.14 -23.47
CA GLU A 194 16.41 12.44 -24.03
C GLU A 194 15.52 11.83 -22.94
N VAL A 195 16.11 11.45 -21.80
CA VAL A 195 15.43 10.75 -20.70
C VAL A 195 14.77 11.72 -19.72
N LEU A 196 15.50 12.75 -19.27
CA LEU A 196 15.06 13.66 -18.21
C LEU A 196 13.70 14.33 -18.46
N PRO A 197 13.28 14.71 -19.69
CA PRO A 197 11.96 15.30 -19.91
C PRO A 197 10.79 14.39 -19.56
N TYR A 198 11.01 13.07 -19.50
CA TYR A 198 9.95 12.07 -19.36
C TYR A 198 10.07 11.23 -18.08
N SER A 199 11.18 11.32 -17.37
CA SER A 199 11.43 10.57 -16.13
C SER A 199 11.17 11.38 -14.87
N ASP A 200 10.64 10.71 -13.85
CA ASP A 200 10.52 11.25 -12.50
C ASP A 200 11.73 10.86 -11.63
N ILE A 201 12.33 9.68 -11.89
CA ILE A 201 13.55 9.21 -11.25
C ILE A 201 14.47 8.60 -12.31
N VAL A 202 15.76 8.92 -12.24
CA VAL A 202 16.80 8.31 -13.09
C VAL A 202 17.80 7.54 -12.23
N TYR A 203 18.03 6.29 -12.59
CA TYR A 203 19.05 5.41 -12.02
C TYR A 203 20.20 5.28 -13.01
N ILE A 204 21.42 5.45 -12.50
CA ILE A 204 22.66 5.23 -13.23
C ILE A 204 23.51 4.24 -12.44
N HIS A 205 24.36 3.50 -13.14
CA HIS A 205 25.34 2.64 -12.50
C HIS A 205 26.46 3.49 -11.87
N TRP A 206 27.03 3.03 -10.75
CA TRP A 206 28.19 3.70 -10.16
C TRP A 206 29.49 3.45 -10.95
N GLU A 207 29.50 2.41 -11.79
CA GLU A 207 30.63 1.93 -12.60
C GLU A 207 30.70 2.60 -13.98
N CYS A 208 30.13 3.80 -14.09
CA CYS A 208 30.20 4.60 -15.31
C CYS A 208 31.64 5.08 -15.56
N ASP A 209 31.94 5.28 -16.83
CA ASP A 209 33.23 5.69 -17.38
C ASP A 209 33.01 7.08 -18.02
N GLU A 210 32.77 8.07 -17.18
CA GLU A 210 32.60 9.48 -17.55
C GLU A 210 33.66 10.33 -16.83
N ASP A 211 34.21 11.32 -17.54
CA ASP A 211 35.22 12.27 -17.04
C ASP A 211 34.62 13.42 -16.20
#